data_AF-A0AAD4YNM3-F1
#
_entry.id   AF-A0AAD4YNM3-F1
#
_cell.length_a   1.000
_cell.length_b   1.000
_cell.length_c   1.000
_cell.angle_alpha   90.00
_cell.angle_beta   90.00
_cell.angle_gamma   90.00
#
_symmetry.space_group_name_H-M   'P 1'
#
loop_
_entity.id
_entity.type
_entity.pdbx_description
1 polymer ?
#
loop_
_entity_poly.entity_id
_entity_poly.type
_entity_poly.pdbx_seq_one_letter_code
_entity_poly.pdbx_strand_id
1 'polypeptide(L)'
;MLGPPTIFSLMADSQKHEVTSADSATRTRASIAPIKDIFVGKTIGCCTRRGKLYYVEWAPYGETNFTTIGTCSKEERGKVWLWHKRLVHVLFGYHKKLFPSLFYSLDVSSFQCDMCELAKSHRVPFPLNSNKSLVPFSLVHSDVCGPDKIATPAGARWFVTFVDDCTSMT
;
A
#
# COMPACT_ATOMS: atom_id res chain seq x y z
N MET A 1 19.82 5.83 -3.82
CA MET A 1 19.11 5.02 -4.81
C MET A 1 18.00 4.28 -4.08
N LEU A 2 16.74 4.70 -4.21
CA LEU A 2 15.60 4.08 -3.54
C LEU A 2 14.67 3.50 -4.60
N GLY A 3 14.42 2.19 -4.51
CA GLY A 3 13.65 1.41 -5.47
C GLY A 3 12.14 1.72 -5.46
N PRO A 4 11.40 1.21 -6.46
CA PRO A 4 9.98 1.53 -6.66
C PRO A 4 9.06 0.86 -5.61
N PRO A 5 7.84 1.39 -5.38
CA PRO A 5 6.91 0.90 -4.37
C PRO A 5 6.30 -0.45 -4.73
N THR A 6 6.28 -1.36 -3.75
CA THR A 6 5.82 -2.75 -3.83
C THR A 6 4.31 -2.85 -4.05
N ILE A 7 3.91 -3.37 -5.20
CA ILE A 7 2.54 -3.84 -5.48
C ILE A 7 2.40 -5.25 -4.89
N PHE A 8 1.38 -5.47 -4.05
CA PHE A 8 1.07 -6.80 -3.50
C PHE A 8 0.13 -7.56 -4.44
N SER A 9 0.49 -8.78 -4.84
CA SER A 9 -0.40 -9.69 -5.54
C SER A 9 -0.41 -11.06 -4.86
N LEU A 10 -1.61 -11.64 -4.76
CA LEU A 10 -1.84 -13.01 -4.30
C LEU A 10 -1.53 -13.96 -5.46
N MET A 11 -0.39 -14.65 -5.42
CA MET A 11 -0.20 -15.83 -6.27
C MET A 11 -0.96 -17.00 -5.63
N ALA A 12 -2.11 -17.34 -6.19
CA ALA A 12 -2.77 -18.62 -5.95
C ALA A 12 -2.30 -19.59 -7.02
N ASP A 13 -1.36 -20.48 -6.69
CA ASP A 13 -1.00 -21.58 -7.57
C ASP A 13 -2.22 -22.49 -7.75
N SER A 14 -2.71 -22.49 -8.98
CA SER A 14 -3.75 -23.40 -9.44
C SER A 14 -3.08 -24.70 -9.87
N GLN A 15 -2.96 -25.66 -8.95
CA GLN A 15 -2.70 -27.05 -9.30
C GLN A 15 -3.95 -27.88 -9.00
N LYS A 16 -4.54 -28.36 -10.11
CA LYS A 16 -5.56 -29.42 -10.17
C LYS A 16 -4.91 -30.79 -9.88
N HIS A 17 -5.78 -31.80 -9.72
CA HIS A 17 -5.54 -33.24 -9.51
C HIS A 17 -5.52 -33.65 -8.03
N GLU A 18 -6.21 -34.68 -7.55
CA GLU A 18 -7.19 -35.64 -8.10
C GLU A 18 -7.75 -36.38 -6.88
N VAL A 19 -9.05 -36.66 -6.84
CA VAL A 19 -9.71 -37.34 -5.72
C VAL A 19 -9.47 -38.84 -5.82
N THR A 20 -8.85 -39.45 -4.80
CA THR A 20 -9.01 -40.88 -4.52
C THR A 20 -9.35 -41.11 -3.05
N SER A 21 -10.60 -41.57 -2.85
CA SER A 21 -11.17 -42.50 -1.87
C SER A 21 -10.58 -42.65 -0.45
N ALA A 22 -11.51 -42.51 0.52
CA ALA A 22 -11.66 -43.21 1.80
C ALA A 22 -10.52 -43.15 2.84
N ASP A 23 -10.71 -42.37 3.90
CA ASP A 23 -11.09 -42.93 5.21
C ASP A 23 -11.34 -41.83 6.25
N SER A 24 -12.30 -42.13 7.12
CA SER A 24 -12.84 -41.30 8.20
C SER A 24 -11.80 -40.89 9.26
N ALA A 25 -11.77 -39.57 9.53
CA ALA A 25 -11.25 -38.83 10.70
C ALA A 25 -10.22 -37.75 10.32
N THR A 26 -10.67 -36.57 9.91
CA THR A 26 -9.77 -35.44 9.65
C THR A 26 -10.19 -34.22 10.47
N ARG A 27 -9.56 -34.12 11.65
CA ARG A 27 -9.32 -32.87 12.38
C ARG A 27 -8.98 -31.79 11.35
N THR A 28 -9.80 -30.75 11.25
CA THR A 28 -9.67 -29.67 10.24
C THR A 28 -8.27 -29.08 10.31
N ARG A 29 -7.37 -29.55 9.45
CA ARG A 29 -5.97 -29.13 9.43
C ARG A 29 -5.95 -27.73 8.81
N ALA A 30 -5.89 -26.71 9.65
CA ALA A 30 -5.68 -25.34 9.24
C ALA A 30 -4.48 -25.29 8.27
N SER A 31 -4.73 -24.98 7.00
CA SER A 31 -3.66 -24.86 6.01
C SER A 31 -2.96 -23.52 6.25
N ILE A 32 -1.75 -23.59 6.80
CA ILE A 32 -0.88 -22.44 7.02
C ILE A 32 -0.10 -22.19 5.73
N ALA A 33 -0.23 -21.00 5.15
CA ALA A 33 0.50 -20.58 3.96
C ALA A 33 1.48 -19.44 4.30
N PRO A 34 2.74 -19.50 3.85
CA PRO A 34 3.70 -18.41 4.05
C PRO A 34 3.42 -17.25 3.09
N ILE A 35 3.34 -16.03 3.63
CA ILE A 35 3.33 -14.79 2.85
C ILE A 35 4.78 -14.36 2.64
N LYS A 36 5.21 -14.23 1.39
CA LYS A 36 6.57 -13.84 1.03
C LYS A 36 6.61 -12.46 0.38
N ASP A 37 7.66 -11.72 0.66
CA ASP A 37 8.07 -10.53 -0.08
C ASP A 37 8.44 -10.95 -1.51
N ILE A 38 7.87 -10.28 -2.52
CA ILE A 38 8.06 -10.66 -3.92
C ILE A 38 9.46 -10.30 -4.46
N PHE A 39 10.11 -9.29 -3.90
CA PHE A 39 11.43 -8.84 -4.35
C PHE A 39 12.55 -9.57 -3.62
N VAL A 40 12.34 -9.88 -2.34
CA VAL A 40 13.37 -10.48 -1.48
C VAL A 40 13.15 -11.99 -1.29
N GLY A 41 11.96 -12.51 -1.58
CA GLY A 41 11.57 -13.90 -1.29
C GLY A 41 11.44 -14.19 0.21
N LYS A 42 11.61 -13.17 1.07
CA LYS A 42 11.61 -13.30 2.53
C LYS A 42 10.18 -13.52 3.03
N THR A 43 9.98 -14.52 3.89
CA THR A 43 8.67 -14.73 4.52
C THR A 43 8.37 -13.57 5.47
N ILE A 44 7.31 -12.80 5.18
CA ILE A 44 6.84 -11.64 5.96
C ILE A 44 5.90 -12.10 7.08
N GLY A 45 5.16 -13.20 6.87
CA GLY A 45 4.26 -13.75 7.86
C GLY A 45 3.63 -15.07 7.42
N CYS A 46 2.75 -15.61 8.24
CA CYS A 46 1.93 -16.76 7.90
C CYS A 46 0.45 -16.38 7.90
N CYS A 47 -0.32 -16.99 7.01
CA CYS A 47 -1.77 -16.86 7.01
C CYS A 47 -2.44 -18.22 7.14
N THR A 48 -3.56 -18.23 7.85
CA THR A 48 -4.37 -19.42 8.06
C THR A 48 -5.62 -19.31 7.20
N ARG A 49 -5.83 -20.27 6.30
CA ARG A 49 -7.06 -20.33 5.50
C ARG A 49 -8.21 -20.86 6.36
N ARG A 50 -9.30 -20.09 6.46
CA ARG A 50 -10.57 -20.55 7.05
C ARG A 50 -11.67 -20.37 6.00
N GLY A 51 -12.13 -21.46 5.42
CA GLY A 51 -13.06 -21.43 4.29
C GLY A 51 -12.44 -20.79 3.04
N LYS A 52 -13.09 -19.73 2.52
CA LYS A 52 -12.63 -18.95 1.35
C LYS A 52 -11.79 -17.70 1.72
N LEU A 53 -11.49 -17.50 3.00
CA LEU A 53 -10.76 -16.33 3.50
C LEU A 53 -9.41 -16.73 4.09
N TYR A 54 -8.40 -15.88 3.90
CA TYR A 54 -7.08 -16.02 4.51
C TYR A 54 -6.95 -15.01 5.65
N TYR A 55 -6.70 -15.50 6.86
CA TYR A 55 -6.47 -14.69 8.05
C TYR A 55 -4.97 -14.53 8.25
N VAL A 56 -4.50 -13.29 8.26
CA VAL A 56 -3.10 -12.98 8.54
C VAL A 56 -2.91 -12.92 10.05
N GLU A 57 -2.14 -13.84 10.61
CA GLU A 57 -1.71 -13.77 12.00
C GLU A 57 -0.48 -12.86 12.04
N TRP A 58 -0.71 -11.57 12.30
CA TRP A 58 0.39 -10.65 12.56
C TRP A 58 1.00 -11.04 13.91
N ALA A 59 2.15 -11.72 13.88
CA ALA A 59 2.96 -11.80 15.09
C ALA A 59 3.39 -10.37 15.46
N PRO A 60 3.33 -9.98 16.74
CA PRO A 60 3.81 -8.68 17.16
C PRO A 60 5.27 -8.52 16.75
N TYR A 61 5.52 -7.54 15.88
CA TYR A 61 6.85 -7.17 15.43
C TYR A 61 7.64 -6.73 16.67
N GLY A 62 8.55 -7.58 17.14
CA GLY A 62 9.52 -7.29 18.19
C GLY A 62 8.94 -6.77 19.52
N GLU A 63 8.54 -7.66 20.41
CA GLU A 63 8.48 -7.33 21.84
C GLU A 63 9.92 -7.09 22.34
N THR A 64 10.36 -5.83 22.34
CA THR A 64 11.46 -5.41 23.19
C THR A 64 10.95 -5.41 24.63
N ASN A 65 11.36 -6.42 25.40
CA ASN A 65 11.36 -6.52 26.86
C ASN A 65 10.64 -5.37 27.59
N PHE A 66 9.36 -5.56 27.90
CA PHE A 66 8.65 -4.70 28.83
C PHE A 66 9.11 -5.02 30.26
N THR A 67 10.18 -4.35 30.70
CA THR A 67 10.46 -4.24 32.13
C THR A 67 9.43 -3.30 32.74
N THR A 68 8.65 -3.85 33.66
CA THR A 68 7.83 -3.13 34.64
C THR A 68 8.62 -1.98 35.23
N ILE A 69 8.11 -0.74 35.12
CA ILE A 69 8.34 0.46 35.96
C ILE A 69 7.77 1.69 35.20
N GLY A 70 6.92 2.47 35.89
CA GLY A 70 6.44 3.80 35.45
C GLY A 70 4.97 3.85 35.02
N THR A 71 4.06 3.90 35.98
CA THR A 71 2.60 4.03 35.83
C THR A 71 2.20 5.48 35.51
N CYS A 72 1.72 5.73 34.29
CA CYS A 72 0.67 6.69 33.88
C CYS A 72 0.82 7.03 32.38
N SER A 73 2.01 7.48 31.94
CA SER A 73 2.22 7.97 30.56
C SER A 73 2.26 6.88 29.48
N LYS A 74 2.70 5.66 29.82
CA LYS A 74 2.78 4.54 28.85
C LYS A 74 1.40 4.04 28.39
N GLU A 75 0.42 4.03 29.29
CA GLU A 75 -0.93 3.54 28.98
C GLU A 75 -1.69 4.50 28.05
N GLU A 76 -1.58 5.81 28.30
CA GLU A 76 -2.20 6.85 27.47
C GLU A 76 -1.62 6.85 26.05
N ARG A 77 -0.28 6.73 25.92
CA ARG A 77 0.38 6.57 24.61
C ARG A 77 -0.10 5.31 23.88
N GLY A 78 -0.31 4.21 24.60
CA GLY A 78 -0.85 2.97 24.04
C GLY A 78 -2.26 3.15 23.46
N LYS A 79 -3.14 3.89 24.15
CA LYS A 79 -4.49 4.23 23.66
C LYS A 79 -4.41 5.07 22.39
N VAL A 80 -3.52 6.06 22.35
CA VAL A 80 -3.30 6.87 21.15
C VAL A 80 -2.85 6.01 19.97
N TRP A 81 -1.94 5.06 20.20
CA TRP A 81 -1.43 4.16 19.15
C TRP A 81 -2.50 3.18 18.64
N LEU A 82 -3.35 2.68 19.54
CA LEU A 82 -4.47 1.82 19.20
C LEU A 82 -5.47 2.53 18.29
N TRP A 83 -5.85 3.76 18.65
CA TRP A 83 -6.77 4.56 17.84
C TRP A 83 -6.16 5.01 16.52
N HIS A 84 -4.86 5.31 16.49
CA HIS A 84 -4.13 5.57 15.25
C HIS A 84 -4.27 4.40 14.25
N LYS A 85 -4.13 3.15 14.71
CA LYS A 85 -4.35 1.96 13.86
C LYS A 85 -5.82 1.78 13.46
N ARG A 86 -6.76 1.96 14.39
CA ARG A 86 -8.21 1.82 14.13
C ARG A 86 -8.75 2.84 13.14
N LEU A 87 -8.20 4.06 13.14
CA LEU A 87 -8.57 5.14 12.22
C LEU A 87 -7.80 5.08 10.91
N VAL A 88 -7.12 3.97 10.60
CA VAL A 88 -6.34 3.81 9.35
C VAL A 88 -5.22 4.84 9.26
N HIS A 89 -4.36 4.89 10.27
CA HIS A 89 -3.09 5.62 10.19
C HIS A 89 -3.24 7.13 9.95
N VAL A 90 -4.32 7.69 10.49
CA VAL A 90 -4.60 9.14 10.49
C VAL A 90 -3.50 9.90 11.22
N LEU A 91 -3.19 11.10 10.72
CA LEU A 91 -2.12 11.94 11.27
C LEU A 91 -2.39 12.27 12.74
N PHE A 92 -1.38 12.18 13.61
CA PHE A 92 -1.56 12.42 15.05
C PHE A 92 -2.10 13.81 15.36
N GLY A 93 -1.74 14.83 14.56
CA GLY A 93 -2.33 16.17 14.69
C GLY A 93 -3.84 16.22 14.41
N TYR A 94 -4.33 15.39 13.48
CA TYR A 94 -5.77 15.25 13.23
C TYR A 94 -6.44 14.38 14.31
N HIS A 95 -5.74 13.35 14.79
CA HIS A 95 -6.19 12.51 15.89
C HIS A 95 -6.44 13.33 17.17
N LYS A 96 -5.54 14.28 17.50
CA LYS A 96 -5.72 15.23 18.61
C LYS A 96 -6.95 16.13 18.45
N LYS A 97 -7.30 16.52 17.23
CA LYS A 97 -8.52 17.33 16.97
C LYS A 97 -9.80 16.51 17.18
N LEU A 98 -9.79 15.24 16.79
CA LEU A 98 -10.93 14.34 16.97
C LEU A 98 -11.14 13.94 18.44
N PHE A 99 -10.04 13.65 19.15
CA PHE A 99 -10.10 13.17 20.54
C PHE A 99 -9.11 13.95 21.44
N PRO A 100 -9.41 15.22 21.77
CA PRO A 100 -8.52 16.06 22.58
C PRO A 100 -8.17 15.45 23.95
N SER A 101 -9.12 14.72 24.55
CA SER A 101 -8.97 14.06 25.84
C SER A 101 -7.90 12.96 25.83
N LEU A 102 -7.65 12.31 24.69
CA LEU A 102 -6.59 11.30 24.56
C LEU A 102 -5.18 11.92 24.49
N PHE A 103 -5.07 13.23 24.32
CA PHE A 103 -3.81 13.95 24.12
C PHE A 103 -3.55 15.02 25.21
N TYR A 104 -4.29 14.98 26.32
CA TYR A 104 -4.25 16.01 27.36
C TYR A 104 -2.85 16.24 27.95
N SER A 105 -2.08 15.16 28.12
CA SER A 105 -0.71 15.14 28.68
C SER A 105 0.37 14.80 27.66
N LEU A 106 0.00 14.69 26.37
CA LEU A 106 0.85 14.10 25.33
C LEU A 106 1.15 15.07 24.20
N ASP A 107 2.44 15.19 23.88
CA ASP A 107 2.86 15.94 22.71
C ASP A 107 2.71 15.10 21.44
N VAL A 108 2.07 15.67 20.43
CA VAL A 108 1.85 15.07 19.11
C VAL A 108 3.19 14.81 18.42
N SER A 109 4.18 15.68 18.62
CA SER A 109 5.50 15.54 17.99
C SER A 109 6.26 14.29 18.44
N SER A 110 5.91 13.75 19.61
CA SER A 110 6.50 12.51 20.16
C SER A 110 6.01 11.22 19.49
N PHE A 111 5.09 11.32 18.53
CA PHE A 111 4.54 10.19 17.79
C PHE A 111 5.01 10.20 16.34
N GLN A 112 5.80 9.19 15.98
CA GLN A 112 6.29 8.94 14.62
C GLN A 112 5.92 7.53 14.20
N CYS A 113 5.34 7.41 13.00
CA CYS A 113 4.95 6.13 12.44
C CYS A 113 5.57 5.99 11.05
N ASP A 114 6.58 5.14 10.93
CA ASP A 114 7.33 4.92 9.69
C ASP A 114 6.41 4.59 8.51
N MET A 115 5.39 3.74 8.74
CA MET A 115 4.42 3.39 7.70
C MET A 115 3.63 4.61 7.21
N CYS A 116 3.23 5.50 8.11
CA CYS A 116 2.52 6.72 7.75
C CYS A 116 3.40 7.70 6.99
N GLU A 117 4.65 7.85 7.43
CA GLU A 117 5.62 8.75 6.82
C GLU A 117 5.95 8.30 5.41
N LEU A 118 6.18 7.00 5.21
CA LEU A 118 6.40 6.42 3.89
C LEU A 118 5.16 6.56 3.00
N ALA A 119 3.97 6.23 3.52
CA ALA A 119 2.73 6.31 2.76
C ALA A 119 2.31 7.76 2.40
N LYS A 120 2.69 8.75 3.22
CA LYS A 120 2.41 10.17 2.99
C LYS A 120 3.59 10.93 2.40
N SER A 121 4.69 10.25 2.10
CA SER A 121 5.84 10.88 1.45
C SER A 121 5.42 11.37 0.07
N HIS A 122 5.68 12.65 -0.20
CA HIS A 122 5.48 13.21 -1.53
C HIS A 122 6.64 12.79 -2.42
N ARG A 123 6.32 12.41 -3.66
CA ARG A 123 7.34 12.24 -4.69
C ARG A 123 8.07 13.57 -4.86
N VAL A 124 9.41 13.53 -4.81
CA VAL A 124 10.25 14.69 -5.13
C VAL A 124 9.87 15.21 -6.52
N PRO A 125 9.84 16.55 -6.74
CA PRO A 125 9.60 17.10 -8.06
C PRO A 125 10.49 16.45 -9.11
N PHE A 126 9.93 16.21 -10.29
CA PHE A 126 10.74 15.79 -11.42
C PHE A 126 11.77 16.89 -11.72
N PRO A 127 13.03 16.52 -12.03
CA PRO A 127 13.98 17.52 -12.49
C PRO A 127 13.40 18.21 -13.72
N LEU A 128 13.51 19.54 -13.76
CA LEU A 128 13.16 20.29 -14.96
C LEU A 128 14.04 19.76 -16.09
N ASN A 129 13.44 19.12 -17.08
CA ASN A 129 14.15 18.85 -18.31
C ASN A 129 14.32 20.20 -19.02
N SER A 130 15.53 20.50 -19.50
CA SER A 130 15.79 21.64 -20.38
C SER A 130 15.84 21.20 -21.84
N ASN A 131 15.51 19.94 -22.12
CA ASN A 131 15.61 19.32 -23.43
C ASN A 131 14.33 19.59 -24.23
N LYS A 132 14.02 20.87 -24.43
CA LYS A 132 12.98 21.28 -25.37
C LYS A 132 13.60 21.37 -26.75
N SER A 133 12.92 20.85 -27.76
CA SER A 133 13.33 21.06 -29.14
C SER A 133 13.36 22.56 -29.48
N LEU A 134 14.41 22.95 -30.22
CA LEU A 134 14.57 24.30 -30.76
C LEU A 134 14.00 24.46 -32.16
N VAL A 135 13.65 23.34 -32.82
CA VAL A 135 13.21 23.31 -34.22
C VAL A 135 11.83 22.65 -34.29
N PRO A 136 10.81 23.33 -34.84
CA PRO A 136 9.48 22.75 -35.00
C PRO A 136 9.52 21.38 -35.68
N PHE A 137 8.72 20.44 -35.18
CA PHE A 137 8.59 19.06 -35.67
C PHE A 137 9.87 18.20 -35.57
N SER A 138 10.93 18.65 -34.90
CA SER A 138 12.10 17.79 -34.70
C SER A 138 11.86 16.69 -33.66
N LEU A 139 10.87 16.88 -32.77
CA LEU A 139 10.43 15.91 -31.79
C LEU A 139 8.91 16.07 -31.59
N VAL A 140 8.17 14.99 -31.83
CA VAL A 140 6.72 14.94 -31.67
C VAL A 140 6.40 13.83 -30.68
N HIS A 141 5.67 14.16 -29.63
CA HIS A 141 5.12 13.19 -28.68
C HIS A 141 3.77 12.73 -29.20
N SER A 142 3.58 11.42 -29.35
CA SER A 142 2.28 10.85 -29.69
C SER A 142 1.75 9.99 -28.55
N ASP A 143 0.45 10.08 -28.31
CA ASP A 143 -0.25 9.24 -27.33
C ASP A 143 -1.55 8.70 -27.91
N VAL A 144 -1.95 7.51 -27.47
CA VAL A 144 -3.18 6.86 -27.86
C VAL A 144 -4.08 6.79 -26.64
N CYS A 145 -5.17 7.54 -26.67
CA CYS A 145 -6.17 7.52 -25.62
C CYS A 145 -7.15 6.36 -25.85
N GLY A 146 -7.33 5.56 -24.79
CA GLY A 146 -8.18 4.36 -24.74
C GLY A 146 -9.65 4.60 -25.09
N PRO A 147 -10.44 3.51 -25.23
CA PRO A 147 -11.79 3.59 -25.77
C PRO A 147 -12.65 4.45 -24.85
N ASP A 148 -13.09 5.60 -25.36
CA ASP A 148 -13.98 6.48 -24.64
C ASP A 148 -15.34 5.81 -24.46
N LYS A 149 -16.01 6.15 -23.36
CA LYS A 149 -17.34 5.63 -23.02
C LYS A 149 -18.37 6.05 -24.06
N ILE A 150 -18.18 7.22 -24.66
CA ILE A 150 -19.06 7.80 -25.66
C ILE A 150 -18.33 7.79 -26.99
N ALA A 151 -18.92 7.18 -28.01
CA ALA A 151 -18.37 7.21 -29.36
C ALA A 151 -18.61 8.58 -30.01
N THR A 152 -17.72 8.99 -30.90
CA THR A 152 -17.97 10.14 -31.79
C THR A 152 -19.17 9.86 -32.70
N PRO A 153 -19.75 10.87 -33.37
CA PRO A 153 -20.79 10.65 -34.37
C PRO A 153 -20.40 9.69 -35.50
N ALA A 154 -19.09 9.56 -35.78
CA ALA A 154 -18.53 8.62 -36.74
C ALA A 154 -18.24 7.21 -36.17
N GLY A 155 -18.55 6.96 -34.89
CA GLY A 155 -18.34 5.68 -34.22
C GLY A 155 -16.91 5.45 -33.70
N ALA A 156 -16.02 6.44 -33.78
CA ALA A 156 -14.69 6.33 -33.22
C ALA A 156 -14.74 6.38 -31.69
N ARG A 157 -13.90 5.57 -31.05
CA ARG A 157 -13.75 5.55 -29.57
C ARG A 157 -12.32 5.81 -29.12
N TRP A 158 -11.38 5.86 -30.06
CA TRP A 158 -9.97 6.05 -29.78
C TRP A 158 -9.53 7.37 -30.38
N PHE A 159 -8.63 8.04 -29.70
CA PHE A 159 -8.03 9.29 -30.17
C PHE A 159 -6.52 9.14 -30.13
N VAL A 160 -5.86 9.72 -31.13
CA VAL A 160 -4.41 9.83 -31.16
C VAL A 160 -4.07 11.32 -31.07
N THR A 161 -3.25 11.69 -30.10
CA THR A 161 -2.73 13.04 -29.97
C THR A 161 -1.31 13.09 -30.52
N PHE A 162 -0.96 14.20 -31.14
CA PHE A 162 0.40 14.52 -31.56
C PHE A 162 0.71 15.89 -30.97
N VAL A 163 1.77 16.00 -30.18
CA VAL A 163 2.19 17.26 -29.57
C VAL A 163 3.60 17.56 -30.03
N ASP A 164 3.79 18.69 -30.71
CA ASP A 164 5.13 19.16 -31.06
C ASP A 164 5.85 19.67 -29.81
N ASP A 165 7.06 19.16 -29.55
CA ASP A 165 7.83 19.50 -28.37
C ASP A 165 8.30 20.97 -28.39
N CYS A 166 8.61 21.51 -29.58
CA CYS A 166 9.10 22.88 -29.76
C CYS A 166 8.01 23.93 -29.50
N THR A 167 6.83 23.76 -30.09
CA THR A 167 5.72 24.74 -30.05
C THR A 167 4.68 24.43 -28.99
N SER A 168 4.66 23.21 -28.45
CA SER A 168 3.62 22.71 -27.55
C SER A 168 2.22 22.78 -28.17
N MET A 169 2.13 22.70 -29.51
CA MET A 169 0.86 22.65 -30.24
C MET A 169 0.45 21.21 -30.53
N THR A 170 -0.87 20.96 -30.41
CA THR A 170 -1.58 19.74 -30.80
C THR A 170 -2.27 19.88 -32.15
#